data_AF-A0A7V1AIJ1-F1
#
_entry.id   AF-A0A7V1AIJ1-F1
#
_cell.length_a   1.000
_cell.length_b   1.000
_cell.length_c   1.000
_cell.angle_alpha   90.00
_cell.angle_beta   90.00
_cell.angle_gamma   90.00
#
_symmetry.space_group_name_H-M   'P 1'
#
loop_
_entity.id
_entity.type
_entity.pdbx_description
1 polymer ?
#
loop_
_entity_poly.entity_id
_entity_poly.type
_entity_poly.pdbx_seq_one_letter_code
_entity_poly.pdbx_strand_id
1 'polypeptide(L)'
;MLIKESSSPVGSKDIDGTIEELAGKLYTGARVDAINELRPIVKKHFQQLASHFRKKIISALIASLSGTQFWGGGFPETVADIFVEIGRSAVPDLVKALKYRERGVRFGVTLALYKMSGKHPGYLKDISINDLFLNPEPYIRLNPYDRIVSSYRKKAFNYWEISMALLDGIGIKEVLAGPRLGLMDREFKFETIETYESIDDLVWLKLSSGIKSFKEAGRSLIITTGDDRKLVIKFLIDRPEPDMESGRPENLENDTRWMDYLRRNNPALSLESYLPEPMVFNNNRYIFAIRKMRLKGKHLAYLGKVHLDPDTPYYAISYLPADSYLIYSNDNELEEKEFHRAALVNIRDLAHLASYGIVHSEPINLYHNIRQRQKYNILISAGPGRVDKWLRATEYPNMRLSGIADFEHLLAVDSIDGLHEAISNELFAWVLVIASYYRMKYQPERDGKELFESSVRGLLKEGFNLYYSIFAGNPSSELDRCMGWEKVAGEMTDYMMTDRWKHDKINPDLGRYNGKFPIDTLVRALYITATLSILNRAIIGPKISPVEE
;
A
#
# COMPACT_ATOMS: atom_id res chain seq x y z
N MET A 1 -24.59 -19.68 -65.39
CA MET A 1 -24.09 -18.30 -65.17
C MET A 1 -23.28 -18.31 -63.88
N LEU A 2 -21.97 -18.49 -64.00
CA LEU A 2 -21.00 -18.36 -62.91
C LEU A 2 -20.58 -16.89 -62.85
N ILE A 3 -20.91 -16.18 -61.78
CA ILE A 3 -20.40 -14.83 -61.54
C ILE A 3 -19.00 -15.01 -60.96
N LYS A 4 -17.98 -14.67 -61.75
CA LYS A 4 -16.59 -14.55 -61.33
C LYS A 4 -16.49 -13.49 -60.24
N GLU A 5 -16.02 -13.89 -59.06
CA GLU A 5 -15.39 -12.98 -58.11
C GLU A 5 -14.17 -12.33 -58.78
N SER A 6 -14.25 -11.02 -59.02
CA SER A 6 -13.12 -10.23 -59.48
C SER A 6 -12.18 -9.98 -58.31
N SER A 7 -11.21 -10.87 -58.11
CA SER A 7 -9.99 -10.60 -57.37
C SER A 7 -9.10 -9.65 -58.19
N SER A 8 -9.36 -8.34 -58.10
CA SER A 8 -8.40 -7.32 -58.54
C SER A 8 -7.45 -6.99 -57.39
N PRO A 9 -6.13 -6.99 -57.60
CA PRO A 9 -5.19 -6.47 -56.62
C PRO A 9 -5.32 -4.95 -56.62
N VAL A 10 -5.97 -4.38 -55.59
CA VAL A 10 -5.86 -2.95 -55.29
C VAL A 10 -4.37 -2.68 -55.06
N GLY A 11 -3.76 -1.95 -55.99
CA GLY A 11 -2.33 -1.75 -56.04
C GLY A 11 -1.83 -1.03 -54.79
N SER A 12 -0.69 -1.48 -54.26
CA SER A 12 -0.01 -0.88 -53.11
C SER A 12 0.20 0.64 -53.24
N LYS A 13 0.29 1.17 -54.47
CA LYS A 13 0.45 2.60 -54.76
C LYS A 13 -0.75 3.48 -54.34
N ASP A 14 -1.97 2.95 -54.30
CA ASP A 14 -3.17 3.72 -53.94
C ASP A 14 -3.37 3.80 -52.41
N ILE A 15 -2.97 2.73 -51.72
CA ILE A 15 -2.99 2.65 -50.25
C ILE A 15 -1.97 3.62 -49.66
N ASP A 16 -0.78 3.72 -50.25
CA ASP A 16 0.28 4.62 -49.78
C ASP A 16 -0.14 6.10 -49.86
N GLY A 17 -0.77 6.52 -50.97
CA GLY A 17 -1.32 7.88 -51.12
C GLY A 17 -2.47 8.17 -50.16
N THR A 18 -3.33 7.18 -49.93
CA THR A 18 -4.42 7.27 -48.94
C THR A 18 -3.87 7.43 -47.51
N ILE A 19 -2.80 6.71 -47.15
CA ILE A 19 -2.16 6.82 -45.84
C ILE A 19 -1.53 8.20 -45.62
N GLU A 20 -0.89 8.75 -46.66
CA GLU A 20 -0.34 10.12 -46.62
C GLU A 20 -1.41 11.17 -46.33
N GLU A 21 -2.54 11.09 -47.03
CA GLU A 21 -3.67 11.99 -46.84
C GLU A 21 -4.27 11.86 -45.44
N LEU A 22 -4.54 10.63 -44.99
CA LEU A 22 -5.12 10.36 -43.67
C LEU A 22 -4.19 10.79 -42.53
N ALA A 23 -2.89 10.55 -42.64
CA ALA A 23 -1.91 11.04 -41.68
C ALA A 23 -1.91 12.57 -41.62
N GLY A 24 -1.97 13.25 -42.78
CA GLY A 24 -2.10 14.70 -42.85
C GLY A 24 -3.37 15.24 -42.16
N LYS A 25 -4.51 14.56 -42.33
CA LYS A 25 -5.78 14.90 -41.65
C LYS A 25 -5.68 14.75 -40.12
N LEU A 26 -4.95 13.74 -39.63
CA LEU A 26 -4.71 13.56 -38.18
C LEU A 26 -3.89 14.71 -37.58
N TYR A 27 -2.93 15.28 -38.33
CA TYR A 27 -2.14 16.43 -37.88
C TYR A 27 -2.91 17.76 -37.92
N THR A 28 -3.84 17.93 -38.85
CA THR A 28 -4.48 19.23 -39.17
C THR A 28 -5.85 19.45 -38.51
N GLY A 29 -6.43 18.43 -37.86
CA GLY A 29 -7.63 18.59 -37.02
C GLY A 29 -8.88 17.84 -37.49
N ALA A 30 -8.88 17.25 -38.69
CA ALA A 30 -9.96 16.40 -39.21
C ALA A 30 -9.87 14.96 -38.66
N ARG A 31 -9.76 14.83 -37.34
CA ARG A 31 -9.23 13.62 -36.68
C ARG A 31 -10.20 12.44 -36.66
N VAL A 32 -11.50 12.67 -36.46
CA VAL A 32 -12.48 11.58 -36.30
C VAL A 32 -12.70 10.83 -37.61
N ASP A 33 -12.92 11.53 -38.70
CA ASP A 33 -13.14 10.92 -40.02
C ASP A 33 -11.88 10.19 -40.49
N ALA A 34 -10.71 10.82 -40.31
CA ALA A 34 -9.44 10.18 -40.62
C ALA A 34 -9.21 8.88 -39.83
N ILE A 35 -9.61 8.83 -38.55
CA ILE A 35 -9.54 7.60 -37.73
C ILE A 35 -10.49 6.52 -38.24
N ASN A 36 -11.72 6.89 -38.58
CA ASN A 36 -12.73 5.94 -39.07
C ASN A 36 -12.30 5.30 -40.40
N GLU A 37 -11.66 6.08 -41.27
CA GLU A 37 -11.08 5.59 -42.54
C GLU A 37 -9.79 4.80 -42.34
N LEU A 38 -8.95 5.20 -41.37
CA LEU A 38 -7.67 4.52 -41.10
C LEU A 38 -7.83 3.17 -40.40
N ARG A 39 -8.82 3.01 -39.53
CA ARG A 39 -9.06 1.78 -38.75
C ARG A 39 -9.16 0.50 -39.60
N PRO A 40 -9.98 0.41 -40.67
CA PRO A 40 -10.06 -0.79 -41.49
C PRO A 40 -8.75 -1.09 -42.24
N ILE A 41 -8.01 -0.04 -42.65
CA ILE A 41 -6.70 -0.18 -43.31
C ILE A 41 -5.69 -0.80 -42.34
N VAL A 42 -5.61 -0.27 -41.12
CA VAL A 42 -4.71 -0.80 -40.09
C VAL A 42 -5.05 -2.26 -39.80
N LYS A 43 -6.34 -2.57 -39.56
CA LYS A 43 -6.78 -3.92 -39.21
C LYS A 43 -6.43 -4.97 -40.27
N LYS A 44 -6.50 -4.61 -41.56
CA LYS A 44 -6.34 -5.56 -42.66
C LYS A 44 -4.93 -5.57 -43.26
N HIS A 45 -4.23 -4.44 -43.25
CA HIS A 45 -3.04 -4.25 -44.09
C HIS A 45 -1.80 -3.76 -43.33
N PHE A 46 -1.86 -3.42 -42.04
CA PHE A 46 -0.76 -2.74 -41.35
C PHE A 46 0.60 -3.47 -41.47
N GLN A 47 0.62 -4.79 -41.28
CA GLN A 47 1.86 -5.58 -41.35
C GLN A 47 2.47 -5.64 -42.76
N GLN A 48 1.66 -5.43 -43.80
CA GLN A 48 2.06 -5.44 -45.21
C GLN A 48 2.60 -4.08 -45.68
N LEU A 49 2.35 -3.01 -44.92
CA LEU A 49 2.83 -1.66 -45.26
C LEU A 49 4.34 -1.53 -45.14
N ALA A 50 4.95 -0.66 -45.95
CA ALA A 50 6.35 -0.30 -45.79
C ALA A 50 6.63 0.30 -44.40
N SER A 51 7.85 0.08 -43.88
CA SER A 51 8.22 0.47 -42.51
C SER A 51 8.03 1.97 -42.23
N HIS A 52 8.29 2.84 -43.20
CA HIS A 52 8.12 4.28 -43.07
C HIS A 52 6.64 4.69 -42.94
N PHE A 53 5.73 4.03 -43.67
CA PHE A 53 4.28 4.26 -43.52
C PHE A 53 3.76 3.78 -42.18
N ARG A 54 4.21 2.61 -41.70
CA ARG A 54 3.87 2.13 -40.34
C ARG A 54 4.27 3.14 -39.26
N LYS A 55 5.50 3.66 -39.32
CA LYS A 55 6.00 4.68 -38.38
C LYS A 55 5.22 5.99 -38.48
N LYS A 56 4.85 6.40 -39.69
CA LYS A 56 4.05 7.61 -39.94
C LYS A 56 2.65 7.50 -39.36
N ILE A 57 1.98 6.36 -39.55
CA ILE A 57 0.68 6.06 -38.94
C ILE A 57 0.76 6.15 -37.42
N ILE A 58 1.74 5.48 -36.80
CA ILE A 58 1.93 5.50 -35.34
C ILE A 58 2.15 6.94 -34.85
N SER A 59 3.02 7.69 -35.52
CA SER A 59 3.34 9.08 -35.17
C SER A 59 2.14 10.03 -35.33
N ALA A 60 1.33 9.83 -36.37
CA ALA A 60 0.13 10.61 -36.63
C ALA A 60 -0.97 10.30 -35.60
N LEU A 61 -1.13 9.03 -35.21
CA LEU A 61 -2.05 8.63 -34.14
C LEU A 61 -1.63 9.24 -32.80
N ILE A 62 -0.33 9.21 -32.45
CA ILE A 62 0.20 9.85 -31.23
C ILE A 62 -0.08 11.36 -31.28
N ALA A 63 0.25 12.02 -32.38
CA ALA A 63 0.03 13.46 -32.53
C ALA A 63 -1.47 13.83 -32.50
N SER A 64 -2.36 12.95 -32.97
CA SER A 64 -3.80 13.17 -32.93
C SER A 64 -4.37 13.23 -31.51
N LEU A 65 -3.64 12.67 -30.53
CA LEU A 65 -3.97 12.77 -29.11
C LEU A 65 -3.57 14.13 -28.49
N SER A 66 -2.83 14.98 -29.20
CA SER A 66 -2.44 16.31 -28.72
C SER A 66 -3.57 17.33 -28.90
N GLY A 67 -3.89 18.12 -27.87
CA GLY A 67 -4.90 19.19 -27.91
C GLY A 67 -6.11 18.96 -26.99
N THR A 68 -6.70 20.04 -26.49
CA THR A 68 -7.72 20.02 -25.41
C THR A 68 -9.17 19.93 -25.89
N GLN A 69 -9.42 19.99 -27.19
CA GLN A 69 -10.77 20.24 -27.72
C GLN A 69 -11.60 18.97 -28.04
N PHE A 70 -11.04 17.77 -27.96
CA PHE A 70 -11.70 16.54 -28.43
C PHE A 70 -11.72 15.41 -27.39
N TRP A 71 -11.95 15.74 -26.13
CA TRP A 71 -12.29 14.78 -25.07
C TRP A 71 -13.76 14.31 -25.14
N GLY A 72 -14.40 14.50 -26.30
CA GLY A 72 -15.76 14.06 -26.60
C GLY A 72 -15.80 12.79 -27.43
N GLY A 73 -16.74 11.89 -27.12
CA GLY A 73 -17.12 10.78 -28.02
C GLY A 73 -16.18 9.57 -28.08
N GLY A 74 -15.36 9.32 -27.05
CA GLY A 74 -14.50 8.12 -26.99
C GLY A 74 -13.29 8.12 -27.92
N PHE A 75 -12.90 9.28 -28.47
CA PHE A 75 -11.81 9.39 -29.44
C PHE A 75 -10.47 8.76 -28.96
N PRO A 76 -9.97 9.02 -27.73
CA PRO A 76 -8.78 8.34 -27.22
C PRO A 76 -8.92 6.82 -27.14
N GLU A 77 -10.13 6.29 -26.92
CA GLU A 77 -10.36 4.85 -26.87
C GLU A 77 -10.26 4.22 -28.25
N THR A 78 -10.77 4.91 -29.27
CA THR A 78 -10.67 4.47 -30.66
C THR A 78 -9.21 4.47 -31.11
N VAL A 79 -8.45 5.52 -30.76
CA VAL A 79 -7.00 5.55 -30.99
C VAL A 79 -6.30 4.39 -30.27
N ALA A 80 -6.64 4.16 -29.00
CA ALA A 80 -6.09 3.06 -28.21
C ALA A 80 -6.42 1.69 -28.81
N ASP A 81 -7.65 1.49 -29.30
CA ASP A 81 -8.04 0.26 -30.01
C ASP A 81 -7.21 0.07 -31.29
N ILE A 82 -6.94 1.14 -32.04
CA ILE A 82 -6.10 1.05 -33.23
C ILE A 82 -4.67 0.65 -32.86
N PHE A 83 -4.11 1.19 -31.77
CA PHE A 83 -2.79 0.76 -31.29
C PHE A 83 -2.77 -0.72 -30.89
N VAL A 84 -3.85 -1.23 -30.29
CA VAL A 84 -3.98 -2.66 -29.98
C VAL A 84 -3.96 -3.51 -31.26
N GLU A 85 -4.65 -3.08 -32.32
CA GLU A 85 -4.63 -3.76 -33.63
C GLU A 85 -3.24 -3.66 -34.32
N ILE A 86 -2.51 -2.56 -34.12
CA ILE A 86 -1.11 -2.42 -34.59
C ILE A 86 -0.20 -3.42 -33.88
N GLY A 87 -0.44 -3.67 -32.59
CA GLY A 87 0.30 -4.65 -31.79
C GLY A 87 1.73 -4.21 -31.46
N ARG A 88 2.63 -5.17 -31.23
CA ARG A 88 4.00 -4.95 -30.68
C ARG A 88 4.80 -3.85 -31.37
N SER A 89 4.58 -3.61 -32.66
CA SER A 89 5.28 -2.57 -33.43
C SER A 89 5.01 -1.14 -32.95
N ALA A 90 3.88 -0.86 -32.28
CA ALA A 90 3.61 0.47 -31.72
C ALA A 90 4.32 0.72 -30.38
N VAL A 91 4.70 -0.34 -29.66
CA VAL A 91 5.16 -0.25 -28.26
C VAL A 91 6.34 0.72 -28.08
N PRO A 92 7.42 0.70 -28.89
CA PRO A 92 8.55 1.61 -28.69
C PRO A 92 8.18 3.10 -28.81
N ASP A 93 7.31 3.43 -29.76
CA ASP A 93 6.85 4.80 -29.97
C ASP A 93 5.84 5.25 -28.91
N LEU A 94 4.97 4.33 -28.45
CA LEU A 94 4.08 4.56 -27.31
C LEU A 94 4.89 4.86 -26.04
N VAL A 95 5.90 4.04 -25.74
CA VAL A 95 6.80 4.25 -24.58
C VAL A 95 7.51 5.60 -24.68
N LYS A 96 7.97 6.00 -25.87
CA LYS A 96 8.55 7.33 -26.08
C LYS A 96 7.53 8.44 -25.85
N ALA A 97 6.28 8.25 -26.26
CA ALA A 97 5.21 9.23 -26.14
C ALA A 97 4.72 9.45 -24.70
N LEU A 98 4.96 8.51 -23.77
CA LEU A 98 4.67 8.71 -22.33
C LEU A 98 5.46 9.89 -21.73
N LYS A 99 6.60 10.24 -22.34
CA LYS A 99 7.45 11.36 -21.93
C LYS A 99 6.92 12.72 -22.40
N TYR A 100 5.86 12.76 -23.20
CA TYR A 100 5.35 14.00 -23.79
C TYR A 100 4.63 14.87 -22.73
N ARG A 101 4.70 16.19 -22.91
CA ARG A 101 4.08 17.16 -21.99
C ARG A 101 2.57 17.26 -22.17
N GLU A 102 2.04 16.86 -23.32
CA GLU A 102 0.62 16.89 -23.62
C GLU A 102 -0.15 15.80 -22.88
N ARG A 103 -1.12 16.21 -22.05
CA ARG A 103 -1.96 15.31 -21.25
C ARG A 103 -2.75 14.29 -22.09
N GLY A 104 -3.28 14.70 -23.24
CA GLY A 104 -4.08 13.82 -24.11
C GLY A 104 -3.26 12.69 -24.71
N VAL A 105 -2.02 12.99 -25.11
CA VAL A 105 -1.06 12.00 -25.59
C VAL A 105 -0.79 10.97 -24.51
N ARG A 106 -0.40 11.42 -23.30
CA ARG A 106 -0.11 10.49 -22.20
C ARG A 106 -1.30 9.58 -21.90
N PHE A 107 -2.51 10.14 -21.79
CA PHE A 107 -3.70 9.34 -21.51
C PHE A 107 -3.99 8.30 -22.59
N GLY A 108 -4.05 8.70 -23.87
CA GLY A 108 -4.36 7.78 -24.95
C GLY A 108 -3.31 6.68 -25.12
N VAL A 109 -2.05 7.01 -24.90
CA VAL A 109 -0.93 6.06 -24.90
C VAL A 109 -1.01 5.10 -23.72
N THR A 110 -1.26 5.58 -22.50
CA THR A 110 -1.45 4.72 -21.32
C THR A 110 -2.64 3.78 -21.52
N LEU A 111 -3.77 4.28 -22.05
CA LEU A 111 -4.95 3.48 -22.35
C LEU A 111 -4.66 2.42 -23.43
N ALA A 112 -3.87 2.75 -24.45
CA ALA A 112 -3.42 1.80 -25.46
C ALA A 112 -2.60 0.67 -24.83
N LEU A 113 -1.60 1.02 -24.04
CA LEU A 113 -0.75 0.06 -23.34
C LEU A 113 -1.57 -0.81 -22.37
N TYR A 114 -2.54 -0.24 -21.64
CA TYR A 114 -3.51 -0.96 -20.82
C TYR A 114 -4.29 -2.00 -21.65
N LYS A 115 -4.90 -1.59 -22.75
CA LYS A 115 -5.69 -2.51 -23.59
C LYS A 115 -4.82 -3.59 -24.24
N MET A 116 -3.58 -3.26 -24.59
CA MET A 116 -2.59 -4.21 -25.11
C MET A 116 -2.19 -5.22 -24.04
N SER A 117 -2.09 -4.80 -22.78
CA SER A 117 -1.77 -5.66 -21.65
C SER A 117 -2.81 -6.77 -21.47
N GLY A 118 -4.09 -6.42 -21.51
CA GLY A 118 -5.19 -7.38 -21.35
C GLY A 118 -5.36 -8.35 -22.54
N LYS A 119 -5.05 -7.92 -23.78
CA LYS A 119 -5.20 -8.78 -24.97
C LYS A 119 -3.94 -9.54 -25.35
N HIS A 120 -2.76 -8.92 -25.18
CA HIS A 120 -1.47 -9.41 -25.66
C HIS A 120 -0.35 -9.09 -24.65
N PRO A 121 -0.37 -9.74 -23.47
CA PRO A 121 0.55 -9.45 -22.36
C PRO A 121 2.04 -9.52 -22.76
N GLY A 122 2.38 -10.42 -23.68
CA GLY A 122 3.74 -10.58 -24.21
C GLY A 122 4.33 -9.35 -24.93
N TYR A 123 3.51 -8.35 -25.29
CA TYR A 123 3.98 -7.15 -25.97
C TYR A 123 4.69 -6.16 -25.04
N LEU A 124 4.44 -6.24 -23.73
CA LEU A 124 4.95 -5.27 -22.75
C LEU A 124 6.20 -5.74 -22.01
N LYS A 125 6.67 -6.97 -22.28
CA LYS A 125 7.81 -7.60 -21.58
C LYS A 125 9.12 -6.82 -21.66
N ASP A 126 9.29 -6.00 -22.71
CA ASP A 126 10.52 -5.23 -22.96
C ASP A 126 10.39 -3.75 -22.57
N ILE A 127 9.26 -3.33 -21.98
CA ILE A 127 9.05 -1.94 -21.58
C ILE A 127 9.78 -1.68 -20.27
N SER A 128 10.68 -0.69 -20.28
CA SER A 128 11.24 -0.13 -19.05
C SER A 128 10.12 0.53 -18.23
N ILE A 129 9.84 0.00 -17.05
CA ILE A 129 8.80 0.54 -16.15
C ILE A 129 9.09 1.99 -15.76
N ASN A 130 10.37 2.41 -15.78
CA ASN A 130 10.74 3.81 -15.63
C ASN A 130 10.03 4.69 -16.67
N ASP A 131 9.95 4.26 -17.93
CA ASP A 131 9.31 5.05 -18.98
C ASP A 131 7.80 5.23 -18.80
N LEU A 132 7.15 4.33 -18.04
CA LEU A 132 5.73 4.43 -17.67
C LEU A 132 5.46 5.43 -16.54
N PHE A 133 6.40 5.56 -15.61
CA PHE A 133 6.22 6.39 -14.43
C PHE A 133 6.98 7.71 -14.45
N LEU A 134 7.84 7.98 -15.44
CA LEU A 134 8.74 9.16 -15.51
C LEU A 134 8.08 10.56 -15.60
N ASN A 135 6.74 10.69 -15.54
CA ASN A 135 6.07 12.01 -15.57
C ASN A 135 5.07 12.23 -14.41
N PRO A 136 5.14 13.38 -13.71
CA PRO A 136 4.45 13.63 -12.44
C PRO A 136 2.98 14.08 -12.54
N GLU A 137 2.30 13.97 -13.70
CA GLU A 137 0.87 14.28 -13.81
C GLU A 137 -0.02 13.12 -14.29
N PRO A 138 -0.30 12.12 -13.44
CA PRO A 138 -1.35 11.12 -13.66
C PRO A 138 -2.66 11.50 -12.99
N TYR A 139 -2.75 12.59 -12.22
CA TYR A 139 -4.05 13.16 -11.88
C TYR A 139 -4.67 13.77 -13.13
N ILE A 140 -5.39 12.92 -13.86
CA ILE A 140 -6.38 13.34 -14.82
C ILE A 140 -7.50 14.02 -14.01
N ARG A 141 -7.33 15.32 -13.70
CA ARG A 141 -8.45 16.19 -13.29
C ARG A 141 -9.44 16.23 -14.44
N LEU A 142 -10.40 15.32 -14.47
CA LEU A 142 -11.65 15.55 -15.18
C LEU A 142 -12.36 16.66 -14.40
N ASN A 143 -12.43 17.84 -15.00
CA ASN A 143 -13.13 18.96 -14.40
C ASN A 143 -14.61 18.55 -14.25
N PRO A 144 -15.25 18.68 -13.08
CA PRO A 144 -16.67 18.34 -12.91
C PRO A 144 -17.62 19.12 -13.84
N TYR A 145 -17.13 20.17 -14.51
CA TYR A 145 -17.86 20.98 -15.49
C TYR A 145 -17.70 20.53 -16.96
N ASP A 146 -16.82 19.57 -17.27
CA ASP A 146 -16.71 19.03 -18.61
C ASP A 146 -17.87 18.05 -18.87
N ARG A 147 -18.90 18.51 -19.61
CA ARG A 147 -20.18 17.83 -19.87
C ARG A 147 -20.07 16.41 -20.48
N ILE A 148 -18.88 15.95 -20.88
CA ILE A 148 -18.68 14.68 -21.58
C ILE A 148 -18.26 13.52 -20.65
N VAL A 149 -18.13 13.79 -19.34
CA VAL A 149 -17.82 12.75 -18.34
C VAL A 149 -19.11 12.10 -17.80
N SER A 150 -20.19 11.99 -18.58
CA SER A 150 -21.40 11.31 -18.09
C SER A 150 -21.31 9.77 -18.22
N SER A 151 -20.62 9.26 -19.25
CA SER A 151 -20.33 7.83 -19.41
C SER A 151 -19.12 7.36 -18.57
N TYR A 152 -18.17 8.27 -18.30
CA TYR A 152 -16.96 8.03 -17.51
C TYR A 152 -17.01 8.62 -16.09
N ARG A 153 -18.18 9.08 -15.63
CA ARG A 153 -18.44 9.58 -14.27
C ARG A 153 -18.01 8.62 -13.15
N LYS A 154 -17.66 7.37 -13.50
CA LYS A 154 -17.26 6.29 -12.60
C LYS A 154 -15.80 5.81 -12.75
N LYS A 155 -15.01 6.29 -13.71
CA LYS A 155 -13.63 5.82 -13.93
C LYS A 155 -12.66 6.99 -14.12
N ALA A 156 -12.02 7.39 -13.02
CA ALA A 156 -10.87 8.25 -13.07
C ALA A 156 -9.63 7.36 -13.30
N PHE A 157 -8.96 7.52 -14.45
CA PHE A 157 -7.63 6.92 -14.64
C PHE A 157 -6.67 7.53 -13.63
N ASN A 158 -6.38 6.74 -12.62
CA ASN A 158 -5.52 7.04 -11.49
C ASN A 158 -4.32 6.07 -11.53
N TYR A 159 -3.39 6.23 -10.60
CA TYR A 159 -2.25 5.32 -10.49
C TYR A 159 -2.66 3.85 -10.33
N TRP A 160 -3.81 3.58 -9.70
CA TRP A 160 -4.34 2.22 -9.53
C TRP A 160 -4.63 1.54 -10.86
N GLU A 161 -5.40 2.17 -11.74
CA GLU A 161 -5.76 1.59 -13.04
C GLU A 161 -4.50 1.33 -13.88
N ILE A 162 -3.46 2.17 -13.77
CA ILE A 162 -2.17 1.96 -14.43
C ILE A 162 -1.41 0.77 -13.83
N SER A 163 -1.31 0.71 -12.50
CA SER A 163 -0.65 -0.38 -11.79
C SER A 163 -1.27 -1.73 -12.13
N MET A 164 -2.60 -1.84 -12.03
CA MET A 164 -3.31 -3.08 -12.32
C MET A 164 -3.16 -3.48 -13.79
N ALA A 165 -3.17 -2.51 -14.72
CA ALA A 165 -2.87 -2.77 -16.14
C ALA A 165 -1.55 -3.51 -16.34
N LEU A 166 -0.51 -3.05 -15.65
CA LEU A 166 0.85 -3.55 -15.81
C LEU A 166 0.97 -4.94 -15.20
N LEU A 167 0.35 -5.15 -14.04
CA LEU A 167 0.33 -6.42 -13.34
C LEU A 167 -0.46 -7.48 -14.15
N ASP A 168 -1.67 -7.15 -14.59
CA ASP A 168 -2.48 -7.99 -15.49
C ASP A 168 -1.74 -8.30 -16.81
N GLY A 169 -1.06 -7.27 -17.32
CA GLY A 169 -0.27 -7.32 -18.55
C GLY A 169 0.91 -8.27 -18.55
N ILE A 170 1.36 -8.72 -17.39
CA ILE A 170 2.45 -9.70 -17.29
C ILE A 170 1.90 -11.10 -17.02
N GLY A 171 0.59 -11.22 -16.78
CA GLY A 171 -0.09 -12.49 -16.53
C GLY A 171 0.21 -13.06 -15.15
N ILE A 172 0.60 -12.21 -14.20
CA ILE A 172 0.73 -12.60 -12.79
C ILE A 172 -0.71 -12.79 -12.28
N LYS A 173 -1.09 -14.01 -11.90
CA LYS A 173 -2.45 -14.32 -11.44
C LYS A 173 -2.55 -14.70 -9.97
N GLU A 174 -1.43 -15.06 -9.35
CA GLU A 174 -1.38 -15.56 -7.97
C GLU A 174 -0.16 -14.94 -7.27
N VAL A 175 -0.38 -14.48 -6.03
CA VAL A 175 0.70 -14.13 -5.10
C VAL A 175 1.17 -15.42 -4.43
N LEU A 176 2.43 -15.48 -3.99
CA LEU A 176 2.86 -16.51 -3.04
C LEU A 176 1.86 -16.50 -1.87
N ALA A 177 1.06 -17.57 -1.74
CA ALA A 177 0.12 -17.68 -0.65
C ALA A 177 0.93 -17.67 0.65
N GLY A 178 0.83 -16.59 1.41
CA GLY A 178 1.42 -16.53 2.74
C GLY A 178 0.84 -17.63 3.63
N PRO A 179 1.54 -17.98 4.72
CA PRO A 179 1.02 -18.95 5.68
C PRO A 179 -0.36 -18.50 6.13
N ARG A 180 -1.38 -19.25 5.74
CA ARG A 180 -2.69 -19.15 6.37
C ARG A 180 -2.53 -19.85 7.70
N LEU A 181 -2.10 -19.11 8.72
CA LEU A 181 -2.34 -19.51 10.10
C LEU A 181 -3.85 -19.54 10.22
N GLY A 182 -4.43 -20.71 9.93
CA GLY A 182 -5.87 -20.85 9.88
C GLY A 182 -6.45 -20.23 11.12
N LEU A 183 -7.53 -19.46 10.96
CA LEU A 183 -8.59 -19.53 11.95
C LEU A 183 -8.87 -21.02 12.07
N MET A 184 -8.22 -21.68 13.03
CA MET A 184 -8.46 -23.08 13.24
C MET A 184 -9.93 -23.14 13.58
N ASP A 185 -10.71 -23.79 12.71
CA ASP A 185 -12.08 -24.25 12.92
C ASP A 185 -12.20 -25.23 14.12
N ARG A 186 -11.32 -25.11 15.11
CA ARG A 186 -11.47 -25.73 16.41
C ARG A 186 -12.36 -24.79 17.22
N GLU A 187 -13.58 -25.25 17.52
CA GLU A 187 -14.40 -24.64 18.56
C GLU A 187 -13.52 -24.29 19.77
N PHE A 188 -13.50 -23.01 20.13
CA PHE A 188 -12.79 -22.53 21.29
C PHE A 188 -13.51 -23.04 22.55
N LYS A 189 -12.86 -23.95 23.29
CA LYS A 189 -13.42 -24.55 24.50
C LYS A 189 -12.84 -23.91 25.76
N PHE A 190 -13.59 -22.96 26.33
CA PHE A 190 -13.24 -22.24 27.55
C PHE A 190 -12.95 -23.15 28.76
N GLU A 191 -13.55 -24.34 28.81
CA GLU A 191 -13.40 -25.32 29.89
C GLU A 191 -11.96 -25.86 30.04
N THR A 192 -11.11 -25.65 29.03
CA THR A 192 -9.72 -26.14 29.02
C THR A 192 -8.69 -25.10 29.42
N ILE A 193 -9.12 -23.89 29.81
CA ILE A 193 -8.26 -22.74 30.09
C ILE A 193 -7.69 -22.81 31.51
N GLU A 194 -6.37 -22.69 31.62
CA GLU A 194 -5.67 -22.59 32.90
C GLU A 194 -6.14 -21.32 33.65
N THR A 195 -6.57 -21.48 34.89
CA THR A 195 -7.17 -20.40 35.68
C THR A 195 -6.35 -20.12 36.93
N TYR A 196 -6.06 -18.84 37.17
CA TYR A 196 -5.33 -18.35 38.34
C TYR A 196 -6.25 -17.56 39.25
N GLU A 197 -6.00 -17.63 40.55
CA GLU A 197 -6.75 -16.83 41.53
C GLU A 197 -6.43 -15.33 41.38
N SER A 198 -5.16 -14.98 41.15
CA SER A 198 -4.71 -13.59 41.00
C SER A 198 -3.51 -13.46 40.05
N ILE A 199 -3.15 -12.21 39.72
CA ILE A 199 -1.94 -11.88 38.94
C ILE A 199 -0.67 -12.29 39.71
N ASP A 200 -0.64 -12.08 41.03
CA ASP A 200 0.48 -12.51 41.88
C ASP A 200 0.71 -14.02 41.79
N ASP A 201 -0.37 -14.81 41.81
CA ASP A 201 -0.29 -16.27 41.68
C ASP A 201 0.25 -16.69 40.32
N LEU A 202 -0.21 -16.05 39.23
CA LEU A 202 0.31 -16.30 37.88
C LEU A 202 1.82 -16.03 37.81
N VAL A 203 2.25 -14.86 38.26
CA VAL A 203 3.66 -14.43 38.18
C VAL A 203 4.56 -15.33 39.01
N TRP A 204 4.12 -15.67 40.23
CA TRP A 204 4.87 -16.59 41.09
C TRP A 204 4.97 -17.99 40.47
N LEU A 205 3.86 -18.56 40.01
CA LEU A 205 3.83 -19.94 39.49
C LEU A 205 4.55 -20.10 38.16
N LYS A 206 4.50 -19.11 37.27
CA LYS A 206 5.11 -19.22 35.93
C LYS A 206 6.53 -18.67 35.84
N LEU A 207 6.88 -17.68 36.65
CA LEU A 207 8.17 -17.00 36.55
C LEU A 207 9.05 -17.17 37.78
N SER A 208 8.55 -17.81 38.85
CA SER A 208 9.26 -18.00 40.13
C SER A 208 9.79 -16.68 40.70
N SER A 209 9.02 -15.60 40.52
CA SER A 209 9.42 -14.23 40.85
C SER A 209 8.24 -13.47 41.48
N GLY A 210 8.55 -12.40 42.20
CA GLY A 210 7.55 -11.48 42.74
C GLY A 210 7.20 -10.37 41.75
N ILE A 211 6.21 -9.55 42.09
CA ILE A 211 5.90 -8.32 41.36
C ILE A 211 6.63 -7.14 42.03
N LYS A 212 7.46 -6.42 41.27
CA LYS A 212 8.14 -5.20 41.72
C LYS A 212 7.29 -3.96 41.47
N SER A 213 6.70 -3.87 40.28
CA SER A 213 5.81 -2.77 39.90
C SER A 213 4.91 -3.15 38.73
N PHE A 214 3.89 -2.33 38.50
CA PHE A 214 3.02 -2.44 37.33
C PHE A 214 2.83 -1.06 36.69
N LYS A 215 2.65 -1.06 35.36
CA LYS A 215 2.29 0.10 34.53
C LYS A 215 1.20 -0.34 33.56
N GLU A 216 0.30 0.56 33.23
CA GLU A 216 -0.80 0.27 32.32
C GLU A 216 -0.59 0.88 30.95
N ALA A 217 -1.05 0.18 29.92
CA ALA A 217 -1.00 0.60 28.53
C ALA A 217 -2.21 0.04 27.78
N GLY A 218 -3.25 0.87 27.61
CA GLY A 218 -4.49 0.45 26.95
C GLY A 218 -5.18 -0.71 27.68
N ARG A 219 -5.36 -1.84 27.00
CA ARG A 219 -5.92 -3.09 27.56
C ARG A 219 -4.86 -4.04 28.13
N SER A 220 -3.63 -3.57 28.28
CA SER A 220 -2.50 -4.36 28.74
C SER A 220 -1.94 -3.86 30.08
N LEU A 221 -1.52 -4.81 30.90
CA LEU A 221 -0.75 -4.58 32.12
C LEU A 221 0.71 -4.96 31.88
N ILE A 222 1.62 -4.03 32.10
CA ILE A 222 3.07 -4.22 32.04
C ILE A 222 3.56 -4.40 33.47
N ILE A 223 4.04 -5.59 33.78
CA ILE A 223 4.57 -5.97 35.09
C ILE A 223 6.08 -5.96 35.01
N THR A 224 6.73 -5.31 35.97
CA THR A 224 8.16 -5.52 36.25
C THR A 224 8.25 -6.55 37.36
N THR A 225 8.91 -7.66 37.09
CA THR A 225 9.11 -8.75 38.05
C THR A 225 10.23 -8.42 39.05
N GLY A 226 10.36 -9.20 40.12
CA GLY A 226 11.39 -9.00 41.15
C GLY A 226 12.83 -9.12 40.63
N ASP A 227 13.01 -9.85 39.53
CA ASP A 227 14.24 -10.03 38.76
C ASP A 227 14.32 -9.11 37.53
N ASP A 228 13.56 -8.00 37.54
CA ASP A 228 13.60 -6.92 36.56
C ASP A 228 13.19 -7.28 35.11
N ARG A 229 12.62 -8.47 34.87
CA ARG A 229 11.99 -8.80 33.58
C ARG A 229 10.68 -8.04 33.40
N LYS A 230 10.32 -7.79 32.13
CA LYS A 230 9.00 -7.27 31.76
C LYS A 230 8.09 -8.41 31.37
N LEU A 231 6.90 -8.44 31.95
CA LEU A 231 5.79 -9.30 31.57
C LEU A 231 4.64 -8.42 31.12
N VAL A 232 4.09 -8.69 29.94
CA VAL A 232 2.87 -8.04 29.48
C VAL A 232 1.72 -9.03 29.57
N ILE A 233 0.62 -8.60 30.18
CA ILE A 233 -0.66 -9.31 30.20
C ILE A 233 -1.67 -8.48 29.40
N LYS A 234 -2.14 -8.98 28.27
CA LYS A 234 -3.10 -8.31 27.39
C LYS A 234 -4.47 -8.97 27.56
N PHE A 235 -5.45 -8.18 27.98
CA PHE A 235 -6.78 -8.69 28.35
C PHE A 235 -7.75 -8.69 27.18
N LEU A 236 -8.66 -9.66 27.19
CA LEU A 236 -9.84 -9.68 26.32
C LEU A 236 -10.80 -8.55 26.70
N ILE A 237 -11.58 -8.09 25.72
CA ILE A 237 -12.60 -7.05 25.87
C ILE A 237 -13.99 -7.71 25.70
N ASP A 238 -14.81 -7.88 26.76
CA ASP A 238 -16.10 -8.62 26.67
C ASP A 238 -17.15 -7.92 25.80
N ARG A 239 -17.10 -6.58 25.72
CA ARG A 239 -17.88 -5.80 24.75
C ARG A 239 -16.93 -5.05 23.83
N PRO A 240 -16.50 -5.64 22.72
CA PRO A 240 -15.93 -4.83 21.67
C PRO A 240 -16.95 -3.75 21.28
N GLU A 241 -16.50 -2.56 20.93
CA GLU A 241 -17.36 -1.65 20.18
C GLU A 241 -17.87 -2.41 18.91
N PRO A 242 -19.04 -2.07 18.33
CA PRO A 242 -19.68 -2.87 17.27
C PRO A 242 -18.81 -3.23 16.05
N ASP A 243 -17.66 -2.58 15.91
CA ASP A 243 -16.66 -2.65 14.85
C ASP A 243 -15.26 -3.08 15.35
N MET A 244 -15.08 -3.39 16.63
CA MET A 244 -13.87 -4.00 17.15
C MET A 244 -13.94 -5.53 16.99
N GLU A 245 -13.13 -6.08 16.09
CA GLU A 245 -12.95 -7.54 16.04
C GLU A 245 -12.26 -8.05 17.34
N SER A 246 -11.58 -7.19 18.10
CA SER A 246 -10.74 -7.50 19.26
C SER A 246 -11.44 -8.11 20.50
N GLY A 247 -12.77 -8.27 20.47
CA GLY A 247 -13.54 -8.88 21.57
C GLY A 247 -13.77 -10.38 21.44
N ARG A 248 -13.18 -11.03 20.44
CA ARG A 248 -13.19 -12.50 20.29
C ARG A 248 -11.94 -13.12 20.91
N PRO A 249 -12.06 -14.15 21.77
CA PRO A 249 -10.91 -14.86 22.32
C PRO A 249 -9.93 -15.33 21.23
N GLU A 250 -10.44 -15.73 20.07
CA GLU A 250 -9.65 -16.18 18.92
C GLU A 250 -8.66 -15.12 18.43
N ASN A 251 -9.05 -13.84 18.47
CA ASN A 251 -8.17 -12.74 18.03
C ASN A 251 -7.05 -12.49 19.05
N LEU A 252 -7.36 -12.64 20.33
CA LEU A 252 -6.36 -12.57 21.39
C LEU A 252 -5.38 -13.75 21.29
N GLU A 253 -5.85 -14.96 20.99
CA GLU A 253 -4.98 -16.12 20.74
C GLU A 253 -4.14 -15.92 19.46
N ASN A 254 -4.70 -15.26 18.44
CA ASN A 254 -4.02 -15.02 17.17
C ASN A 254 -2.73 -14.19 17.34
N ASP A 255 -2.74 -13.19 18.24
CA ASP A 255 -1.57 -12.36 18.54
C ASP A 255 -0.35 -13.22 18.96
N THR A 256 -0.57 -14.12 19.92
CA THR A 256 0.48 -15.01 20.45
C THR A 256 0.88 -16.11 19.47
N ARG A 257 -0.06 -16.60 18.65
CA ARG A 257 0.25 -17.55 17.57
C ARG A 257 1.16 -16.93 16.52
N TRP A 258 0.91 -15.69 16.13
CA TRP A 258 1.83 -14.97 15.24
C TRP A 258 3.18 -14.75 15.89
N MET A 259 3.25 -14.35 17.16
CA MET A 259 4.54 -14.22 17.88
C MET A 259 5.34 -15.53 17.83
N ASP A 260 4.70 -16.66 18.14
CA ASP A 260 5.34 -17.98 18.13
C ASP A 260 5.75 -18.41 16.72
N TYR A 261 4.87 -18.25 15.73
CA TYR A 261 5.15 -18.55 14.33
C TYR A 261 6.35 -17.75 13.82
N LEU A 262 6.34 -16.42 13.99
CA LEU A 262 7.41 -15.55 13.53
C LEU A 262 8.73 -15.90 14.21
N ARG A 263 8.72 -16.22 15.51
CA ARG A 263 9.94 -16.63 16.23
C ARG A 263 10.54 -17.91 15.69
N ARG A 264 9.70 -18.94 15.48
CA ARG A 264 10.15 -20.24 14.94
C ARG A 264 10.67 -20.12 13.51
N ASN A 265 10.03 -19.28 12.71
CA ASN A 265 10.35 -19.10 11.29
C ASN A 265 11.33 -17.94 11.05
N ASN A 266 11.79 -17.24 12.08
CA ASN A 266 12.68 -16.09 11.90
C ASN A 266 13.98 -16.41 11.14
N PRO A 267 14.60 -17.61 11.28
CA PRO A 267 15.76 -17.95 10.46
C PRO A 267 15.50 -17.89 8.95
N ALA A 268 14.26 -18.14 8.50
CA ALA A 268 13.86 -18.00 7.11
C ALA A 268 13.38 -16.58 6.78
N LEU A 269 12.59 -15.98 7.67
CA LEU A 269 12.01 -14.64 7.47
C LEU A 269 13.06 -13.52 7.55
N SER A 270 14.14 -13.72 8.30
CA SER A 270 15.23 -12.76 8.51
C SER A 270 14.77 -11.42 9.09
N LEU A 271 13.82 -11.45 10.04
CA LEU A 271 13.33 -10.26 10.73
C LEU A 271 14.38 -9.75 11.73
N GLU A 272 14.58 -8.44 11.74
CA GLU A 272 15.46 -7.75 12.70
C GLU A 272 14.72 -7.39 14.00
N SER A 273 13.38 -7.42 13.99
CA SER A 273 12.55 -7.13 15.15
C SER A 273 12.87 -8.03 16.33
N TYR A 274 12.83 -7.46 17.53
CA TYR A 274 12.69 -8.26 18.74
C TYR A 274 11.26 -8.81 18.83
N LEU A 275 11.10 -10.09 18.56
CA LEU A 275 9.82 -10.78 18.67
C LEU A 275 9.59 -11.18 20.14
N PRO A 276 8.54 -10.68 20.83
CA PRO A 276 8.24 -11.05 22.20
C PRO A 276 8.07 -12.56 22.38
N GLU A 277 8.45 -13.09 23.53
CA GLU A 277 8.28 -14.51 23.84
C GLU A 277 6.88 -14.78 24.40
N PRO A 278 5.98 -15.47 23.65
CA PRO A 278 4.65 -15.77 24.14
C PRO A 278 4.71 -16.83 25.24
N MET A 279 3.91 -16.66 26.29
CA MET A 279 3.79 -17.67 27.34
C MET A 279 2.84 -18.78 26.92
N VAL A 280 3.27 -20.02 27.10
CA VAL A 280 2.46 -21.21 26.83
C VAL A 280 1.94 -21.77 28.15
N PHE A 281 0.65 -22.07 28.16
CA PHE A 281 -0.11 -22.64 29.26
C PHE A 281 -0.49 -24.09 28.95
N ASN A 282 -1.13 -24.76 29.92
CA ASN A 282 -1.51 -26.16 29.79
C ASN A 282 -2.23 -26.47 28.47
N ASN A 283 -1.98 -27.66 27.92
CA ASN A 283 -2.49 -28.11 26.63
C ASN A 283 -2.02 -27.27 25.43
N ASN A 284 -0.85 -26.63 25.54
CA ASN A 284 -0.25 -25.83 24.47
C ASN A 284 -1.15 -24.67 24.03
N ARG A 285 -1.81 -24.02 25.01
CA ARG A 285 -2.69 -22.86 24.82
C ARG A 285 -1.95 -21.58 25.21
N TYR A 286 -2.33 -20.45 24.60
CA TYR A 286 -1.78 -19.14 24.96
C TYR A 286 -2.70 -18.32 25.86
N ILE A 287 -4.00 -18.65 25.87
CA ILE A 287 -5.00 -17.97 26.70
C ILE A 287 -5.07 -18.62 28.07
N PHE A 288 -5.18 -17.76 29.09
CA PHE A 288 -5.44 -18.12 30.47
C PHE A 288 -6.53 -17.22 31.08
N ALA A 289 -6.97 -17.58 32.28
CA ALA A 289 -8.02 -16.87 33.02
C ALA A 289 -7.52 -16.39 34.38
N ILE A 290 -7.95 -15.21 34.83
CA ILE A 290 -7.71 -14.67 36.18
C ILE A 290 -9.05 -14.48 36.88
N ARG A 291 -9.25 -15.09 38.06
CA ARG A 291 -10.52 -14.99 38.81
C ARG A 291 -10.69 -13.66 39.52
N LYS A 292 -9.66 -13.15 40.20
CA LYS A 292 -9.76 -11.94 41.02
C LYS A 292 -8.76 -10.89 40.59
N MET A 293 -9.26 -9.75 40.12
CA MET A 293 -8.45 -8.58 39.83
C MET A 293 -8.36 -7.70 41.08
N ARG A 294 -7.24 -7.76 41.81
CA ARG A 294 -6.96 -6.85 42.94
C ARG A 294 -6.24 -5.57 42.48
N LEU A 295 -6.73 -4.92 41.45
CA LEU A 295 -6.20 -3.62 41.01
C LEU A 295 -6.90 -2.49 41.77
N LYS A 296 -6.21 -1.39 42.09
CA LYS A 296 -6.79 -0.18 42.71
C LYS A 296 -6.60 1.01 41.77
N GLY A 297 -7.53 1.97 41.79
CA GLY A 297 -7.39 3.28 41.13
C GLY A 297 -8.23 3.46 39.86
N LYS A 298 -7.86 4.45 39.02
CA LYS A 298 -8.57 4.86 37.79
C LYS A 298 -8.65 3.77 36.70
N HIS A 299 -7.99 2.66 36.96
CA HIS A 299 -7.63 1.60 36.05
C HIS A 299 -8.64 0.43 36.01
N LEU A 300 -9.27 0.14 37.16
CA LEU A 300 -10.51 -0.64 37.23
C LEU A 300 -11.66 0.05 36.46
N ALA A 301 -11.61 1.36 36.26
CA ALA A 301 -12.69 2.08 35.61
C ALA A 301 -12.70 1.92 34.07
N TYR A 302 -11.65 1.39 33.45
CA TYR A 302 -11.67 1.02 32.02
C TYR A 302 -11.85 -0.50 31.86
N LEU A 303 -11.05 -1.33 32.54
CA LEU A 303 -11.24 -2.78 32.51
C LEU A 303 -12.61 -3.20 33.09
N GLY A 304 -13.12 -2.52 34.12
CA GLY A 304 -14.48 -2.72 34.67
C GLY A 304 -15.61 -2.03 33.89
N LYS A 305 -15.30 -1.24 32.85
CA LYS A 305 -16.32 -0.81 31.84
C LYS A 305 -16.46 -1.84 30.72
N VAL A 306 -15.45 -2.66 30.54
CA VAL A 306 -15.30 -3.59 29.42
C VAL A 306 -15.60 -5.02 29.86
N HIS A 307 -15.27 -5.37 31.10
CA HIS A 307 -15.60 -6.63 31.79
C HIS A 307 -16.79 -6.38 32.71
N LEU A 308 -17.98 -6.81 32.31
CA LEU A 308 -19.24 -6.41 32.95
C LEU A 308 -19.72 -7.39 34.02
N ASP A 309 -19.28 -8.65 33.97
CA ASP A 309 -19.68 -9.67 34.92
C ASP A 309 -18.54 -9.94 35.92
N PRO A 310 -18.68 -9.50 37.18
CA PRO A 310 -17.68 -9.76 38.22
C PRO A 310 -17.52 -11.25 38.56
N ASP A 311 -18.46 -12.10 38.16
CA ASP A 311 -18.39 -13.56 38.38
C ASP A 311 -17.70 -14.30 37.21
N THR A 312 -17.49 -13.62 36.08
CA THR A 312 -16.75 -14.15 34.93
C THR A 312 -15.24 -13.88 35.11
N PRO A 313 -14.35 -14.85 34.87
CA PRO A 313 -12.91 -14.63 34.94
C PRO A 313 -12.40 -13.74 33.80
N TYR A 314 -11.32 -13.02 34.04
CA TYR A 314 -10.65 -12.21 33.04
C TYR A 314 -9.79 -13.08 32.14
N TYR A 315 -10.13 -13.16 30.85
CA TYR A 315 -9.32 -13.87 29.86
C TYR A 315 -8.17 -13.00 29.36
N ALA A 316 -6.99 -13.58 29.23
CA ALA A 316 -5.80 -12.87 28.81
C ALA A 316 -4.81 -13.76 28.06
N ILE A 317 -3.89 -13.12 27.34
CA ILE A 317 -2.61 -13.69 26.90
C ILE A 317 -1.49 -13.00 27.64
N SER A 318 -0.31 -13.62 27.66
CA SER A 318 0.88 -12.99 28.19
C SER A 318 2.14 -13.30 27.39
N TYR A 319 3.07 -12.36 27.42
CA TYR A 319 4.34 -12.47 26.70
C TYR A 319 5.43 -11.65 27.39
N LEU A 320 6.68 -12.02 27.13
CA LEU A 320 7.88 -11.38 27.65
C LEU A 320 8.54 -10.55 26.53
N PRO A 321 8.36 -9.22 26.51
CA PRO A 321 9.05 -8.36 25.56
C PRO A 321 10.42 -7.87 26.07
N ALA A 322 11.24 -7.36 25.15
CA ALA A 322 12.35 -6.47 25.51
C ALA A 322 11.82 -5.08 25.90
N ASP A 323 12.58 -4.31 26.68
CA ASP A 323 12.20 -2.94 27.07
C ASP A 323 11.93 -2.04 25.85
N SER A 324 12.72 -2.18 24.79
CA SER A 324 12.58 -1.43 23.54
C SER A 324 11.27 -1.73 22.79
N TYR A 325 10.60 -2.85 23.06
CA TYR A 325 9.27 -3.14 22.50
C TYR A 325 8.19 -2.23 23.10
N LEU A 326 8.40 -1.71 24.31
CA LEU A 326 7.43 -0.87 25.01
C LEU A 326 7.54 0.61 24.65
N ILE A 327 8.51 0.96 23.80
CA ILE A 327 8.79 2.33 23.35
C ILE A 327 8.28 2.47 21.91
N TYR A 328 7.37 3.42 21.68
CA TYR A 328 6.88 3.72 20.34
C TYR A 328 8.01 4.28 19.49
N SER A 329 8.08 3.88 18.22
CA SER A 329 9.20 4.29 17.36
C SER A 329 9.25 5.78 17.11
N ASN A 330 8.14 6.53 17.27
CA ASN A 330 8.06 7.97 17.09
C ASN A 330 8.06 8.78 18.40
N ASP A 331 8.47 8.18 19.51
CA ASP A 331 8.68 8.92 20.77
C ASP A 331 9.69 10.05 20.53
N ASN A 332 9.27 11.30 20.80
CA ASN A 332 10.05 12.51 20.50
C ASN A 332 11.27 12.68 21.42
N GLU A 333 11.31 11.92 22.52
CA GLU A 333 12.45 11.88 23.43
C GLU A 333 13.60 10.99 22.90
N LEU A 334 13.34 10.18 21.86
CA LEU A 334 14.39 9.39 21.21
C LEU A 334 15.39 10.30 20.50
N GLU A 335 16.66 9.89 20.52
CA GLU A 335 17.68 10.48 19.68
C GLU A 335 17.43 10.12 18.21
N GLU A 336 17.77 11.03 17.30
CA GLU A 336 17.47 10.85 15.87
C GLU A 336 18.08 9.58 15.30
N LYS A 337 19.27 9.20 15.78
CA LYS A 337 19.95 7.96 15.37
C LYS A 337 19.18 6.71 15.83
N GLU A 338 18.58 6.74 17.00
CA GLU A 338 17.78 5.63 17.53
C GLU A 338 16.47 5.52 16.77
N PHE A 339 15.79 6.65 16.56
CA PHE A 339 14.61 6.76 15.72
C PHE A 339 14.88 6.24 14.30
N HIS A 340 15.96 6.71 13.66
CA HIS A 340 16.33 6.34 12.29
C HIS A 340 16.54 4.83 12.18
N ARG A 341 17.29 4.23 13.11
CA ARG A 341 17.46 2.78 13.16
C ARG A 341 16.13 2.05 13.33
N ALA A 342 15.28 2.49 14.26
CA ALA A 342 13.97 1.88 14.49
C ALA A 342 13.09 1.95 13.23
N ALA A 343 13.04 3.11 12.58
CA ALA A 343 12.27 3.31 11.35
C ALA A 343 12.72 2.35 10.24
N LEU A 344 14.03 2.14 10.08
CA LEU A 344 14.57 1.19 9.10
C LEU A 344 14.29 -0.27 9.46
N VAL A 345 14.43 -0.66 10.73
CA VAL A 345 14.08 -2.02 11.19
C VAL A 345 12.61 -2.34 10.91
N ASN A 346 11.71 -1.41 11.24
CA ASN A 346 10.27 -1.60 11.02
C ASN A 346 9.95 -1.77 9.52
N ILE A 347 10.45 -0.87 8.65
CA ILE A 347 10.13 -0.96 7.22
C ILE A 347 10.79 -2.16 6.53
N ARG A 348 11.97 -2.56 7.01
CA ARG A 348 12.67 -3.77 6.58
C ARG A 348 11.82 -5.01 6.84
N ASP A 349 11.29 -5.14 8.05
CA ASP A 349 10.55 -6.31 8.47
C ASP A 349 9.17 -6.39 7.79
N LEU A 350 8.50 -5.25 7.61
CA LEU A 350 7.30 -5.16 6.78
C LEU A 350 7.57 -5.64 5.34
N ALA A 351 8.70 -5.24 4.74
CA ALA A 351 9.09 -5.70 3.41
C ALA A 351 9.37 -7.20 3.35
N HIS A 352 10.06 -7.74 4.36
CA HIS A 352 10.30 -9.18 4.47
C HIS A 352 8.96 -9.91 4.56
N LEU A 353 8.10 -9.57 5.53
CA LEU A 353 6.79 -10.18 5.70
C LEU A 353 5.94 -10.12 4.43
N ALA A 354 5.82 -8.95 3.81
CA ALA A 354 5.03 -8.76 2.60
C ALA A 354 5.55 -9.63 1.44
N SER A 355 6.87 -9.85 1.38
CA SER A 355 7.47 -10.74 0.39
C SER A 355 7.06 -12.21 0.56
N TYR A 356 6.71 -12.61 1.79
CA TYR A 356 6.12 -13.90 2.15
C TYR A 356 4.57 -13.88 2.11
N GLY A 357 3.96 -12.82 1.59
CA GLY A 357 2.50 -12.70 1.55
C GLY A 357 1.86 -12.45 2.92
N ILE A 358 2.62 -12.02 3.93
CA ILE A 358 2.15 -11.62 5.26
C ILE A 358 2.18 -10.10 5.33
N VAL A 359 1.07 -9.46 5.65
CA VAL A 359 1.01 -7.99 5.73
C VAL A 359 0.42 -7.54 7.05
N HIS A 360 0.80 -6.33 7.48
CA HIS A 360 0.26 -5.70 8.66
C HIS A 360 -0.92 -4.79 8.28
N SER A 361 -2.13 -5.18 8.66
CA SER A 361 -3.36 -4.46 8.27
C SER A 361 -3.58 -3.16 9.03
N GLU A 362 -3.05 -3.05 10.25
CA GLU A 362 -3.20 -1.86 11.10
C GLU A 362 -1.89 -1.36 11.72
N PRO A 363 -0.89 -0.91 10.92
CA PRO A 363 0.36 -0.41 11.50
C PRO A 363 0.16 0.88 12.30
N ILE A 364 -0.88 1.65 11.96
CA ILE A 364 -1.42 2.78 12.72
C ILE A 364 -2.96 2.84 12.57
N ASN A 365 -3.61 3.52 13.50
CA ASN A 365 -5.07 3.67 13.54
C ASN A 365 -5.56 4.81 12.63
N LEU A 366 -5.64 4.57 11.31
CA LEU A 366 -6.03 5.58 10.32
C LEU A 366 -7.53 5.59 9.97
N TYR A 367 -8.12 6.78 9.94
CA TYR A 367 -9.54 7.00 9.62
C TYR A 367 -9.76 8.15 8.63
N HIS A 368 -10.76 8.02 7.74
CA HIS A 368 -11.28 9.14 6.93
C HIS A 368 -12.04 10.16 7.80
N ASN A 369 -12.69 9.65 8.84
CA ASN A 369 -13.41 10.40 9.84
C ASN A 369 -13.51 9.55 11.09
N ILE A 370 -12.82 9.95 12.17
CA ILE A 370 -12.80 9.17 13.41
C ILE A 370 -14.20 9.03 14.04
N ARG A 371 -15.13 9.95 13.76
CA ARG A 371 -16.52 9.88 14.25
C ARG A 371 -17.36 8.85 13.52
N GLN A 372 -17.04 8.59 12.24
CA GLN A 372 -17.74 7.61 11.42
C GLN A 372 -17.00 6.27 11.37
N ARG A 373 -15.82 6.18 12.02
CA ARG A 373 -14.98 4.98 12.14
C ARG A 373 -14.69 4.29 10.81
N GLN A 374 -14.73 5.05 9.72
CA GLN A 374 -14.41 4.55 8.40
C GLN A 374 -12.89 4.49 8.27
N LYS A 375 -12.34 3.26 8.27
CA LYS A 375 -10.91 3.00 8.06
C LYS A 375 -10.46 3.68 6.77
N TYR A 376 -9.28 4.30 6.86
CA TYR A 376 -8.68 4.99 5.72
C TYR A 376 -7.95 3.98 4.83
N ASN A 377 -8.16 4.08 3.53
CA ASN A 377 -7.35 3.38 2.54
C ASN A 377 -6.76 4.42 1.58
N ILE A 378 -5.43 4.42 1.44
CA ILE A 378 -4.73 5.36 0.54
C ILE A 378 -5.01 5.01 -0.93
N LEU A 379 -5.29 3.75 -1.23
CA LEU A 379 -5.63 3.27 -2.57
C LEU A 379 -7.14 3.14 -2.73
N ILE A 380 -7.78 4.24 -3.10
CA ILE A 380 -9.18 4.21 -3.56
C ILE A 380 -9.26 4.70 -5.00
N SER A 381 -10.16 4.09 -5.78
CA SER A 381 -10.30 4.40 -7.21
C SER A 381 -10.69 5.86 -7.49
N ALA A 382 -11.31 6.55 -6.54
CA ALA A 382 -11.61 7.98 -6.63
C ALA A 382 -10.41 8.91 -6.30
N GLY A 383 -9.29 8.33 -5.87
CA GLY A 383 -8.13 9.01 -5.29
C GLY A 383 -8.30 9.28 -3.79
N PRO A 384 -7.21 9.27 -3.00
CA PRO A 384 -7.30 9.34 -1.54
C PRO A 384 -7.97 10.61 -1.03
N GLY A 385 -8.87 10.42 -0.06
CA GLY A 385 -9.55 11.49 0.65
C GLY A 385 -8.69 12.14 1.73
N ARG A 386 -9.26 13.10 2.45
CA ARG A 386 -8.63 13.69 3.65
C ARG A 386 -8.27 12.61 4.69
N VAL A 387 -7.11 12.75 5.33
CA VAL A 387 -6.76 12.03 6.57
C VAL A 387 -7.15 12.88 7.77
N ASP A 388 -8.04 12.34 8.62
CA ASP A 388 -8.52 13.00 9.83
C ASP A 388 -7.47 12.87 10.94
N LYS A 389 -7.08 13.99 11.56
CA LYS A 389 -6.23 14.03 12.78
C LYS A 389 -4.98 13.17 12.68
N TRP A 390 -4.19 13.36 11.62
CA TRP A 390 -3.11 12.44 11.25
C TRP A 390 -2.08 12.20 12.37
N LEU A 391 -1.79 13.20 13.21
CA LEU A 391 -0.89 13.04 14.37
C LEU A 391 -1.47 12.15 15.46
N ARG A 392 -2.79 12.18 15.65
CA ARG A 392 -3.48 11.31 16.59
C ARG A 392 -3.49 9.88 16.09
N ALA A 393 -3.59 9.68 14.78
CA ALA A 393 -3.49 8.34 14.18
C ALA A 393 -2.12 7.69 14.46
N THR A 394 -1.06 8.50 14.63
CA THR A 394 0.31 8.05 14.93
C THR A 394 0.65 8.10 16.42
N GLU A 395 -0.31 8.30 17.34
CA GLU A 395 -0.01 8.40 18.79
C GLU A 395 0.45 7.05 19.38
N TYR A 396 -0.08 5.96 18.86
CA TYR A 396 0.20 4.60 19.34
C TYR A 396 0.48 3.68 18.14
N PRO A 397 1.59 3.86 17.42
CA PRO A 397 1.89 3.03 16.27
C PRO A 397 2.25 1.60 16.69
N ASN A 398 1.93 0.65 15.84
CA ASN A 398 2.39 -0.73 15.93
C ASN A 398 3.83 -0.90 15.39
N MET A 399 4.61 0.17 15.53
CA MET A 399 6.04 0.25 15.24
C MET A 399 6.75 0.72 16.51
N ARG A 400 7.72 -0.08 16.96
CA ARG A 400 8.44 0.13 18.23
C ARG A 400 9.91 0.35 17.97
N LEU A 401 10.63 0.81 19.00
CA LEU A 401 12.09 0.91 18.95
C LEU A 401 12.74 -0.45 18.62
N SER A 402 12.09 -1.55 19.01
CA SER A 402 12.53 -2.91 18.73
C SER A 402 12.00 -3.52 17.43
N GLY A 403 11.18 -2.81 16.64
CA GLY A 403 10.54 -3.35 15.43
C GLY A 403 9.00 -3.45 15.53
N ILE A 404 8.39 -4.28 14.70
CA ILE A 404 6.91 -4.36 14.56
C ILE A 404 6.24 -4.95 15.81
N ALA A 405 4.98 -4.58 16.04
CA ALA A 405 4.21 -5.00 17.21
C ALA A 405 2.75 -5.34 16.85
N ASP A 406 1.99 -5.80 17.84
CA ASP A 406 0.53 -6.03 17.74
C ASP A 406 0.14 -7.00 16.61
N PHE A 407 0.66 -8.23 16.74
CA PHE A 407 0.65 -9.22 15.66
C PHE A 407 -0.73 -9.79 15.35
N GLU A 408 -1.75 -9.52 16.17
CA GLU A 408 -3.15 -9.84 15.85
C GLU A 408 -3.62 -9.22 14.52
N HIS A 409 -2.96 -8.15 14.07
CA HIS A 409 -3.23 -7.46 12.80
C HIS A 409 -2.38 -7.94 11.62
N LEU A 410 -1.67 -9.06 11.77
CA LEU A 410 -1.02 -9.73 10.64
C LEU A 410 -2.01 -10.61 9.89
N LEU A 411 -2.03 -10.48 8.56
CA LEU A 411 -2.91 -11.21 7.67
C LEU A 411 -2.12 -11.81 6.51
N ALA A 412 -2.54 -13.00 6.05
CA ALA A 412 -2.07 -13.57 4.81
C ALA A 412 -2.85 -12.96 3.63
N VAL A 413 -2.14 -12.57 2.57
CA VAL A 413 -2.73 -12.02 1.36
C VAL A 413 -2.54 -12.99 0.20
N ASP A 414 -3.61 -13.25 -0.55
CA ASP A 414 -3.66 -14.22 -1.63
C ASP A 414 -3.94 -13.60 -3.02
N SER A 415 -4.10 -12.28 -3.09
CA SER A 415 -4.36 -11.55 -4.33
C SER A 415 -3.35 -10.43 -4.56
N ILE A 416 -3.06 -10.15 -5.83
CA ILE A 416 -2.13 -9.09 -6.24
C ILE A 416 -2.67 -7.72 -5.85
N ASP A 417 -3.96 -7.50 -6.08
CA ASP A 417 -4.67 -6.28 -5.69
C ASP A 417 -4.57 -6.05 -4.18
N GLY A 418 -4.86 -7.09 -3.39
CA GLY A 418 -4.74 -7.03 -1.93
C GLY A 418 -3.31 -6.76 -1.47
N LEU A 419 -2.31 -7.35 -2.14
CA LEU A 419 -0.91 -7.16 -1.78
C LEU A 419 -0.43 -5.75 -2.14
N HIS A 420 -0.82 -5.24 -3.30
CA HIS A 420 -0.52 -3.88 -3.74
C HIS A 420 -1.11 -2.84 -2.77
N GLU A 421 -2.36 -3.05 -2.38
CA GLU A 421 -3.05 -2.26 -1.36
C GLU A 421 -2.34 -2.30 -0.02
N ALA A 422 -2.02 -3.49 0.48
CA ALA A 422 -1.35 -3.66 1.75
C ALA A 422 0.04 -2.99 1.78
N ILE A 423 0.88 -3.22 0.77
CA ILE A 423 2.21 -2.60 0.64
C ILE A 423 2.08 -1.07 0.69
N SER A 424 1.12 -0.52 -0.06
CA SER A 424 0.93 0.93 -0.12
C SER A 424 0.44 1.52 1.20
N ASN A 425 -0.44 0.81 1.91
CA ASN A 425 -0.93 1.24 3.22
C ASN A 425 0.15 1.12 4.31
N GLU A 426 0.98 0.06 4.29
CA GLU A 426 2.14 -0.11 5.18
C GLU A 426 3.16 1.02 5.01
N LEU A 427 3.57 1.29 3.76
CA LEU A 427 4.46 2.40 3.44
C LEU A 427 3.84 3.74 3.84
N PHE A 428 2.55 3.95 3.59
CA PHE A 428 1.89 5.19 3.98
C PHE A 428 1.87 5.40 5.50
N ALA A 429 1.53 4.34 6.26
CA ALA A 429 1.58 4.34 7.70
C ALA A 429 2.98 4.69 8.22
N TRP A 430 4.01 4.04 7.68
CA TRP A 430 5.40 4.31 8.01
C TRP A 430 5.79 5.77 7.73
N VAL A 431 5.38 6.32 6.59
CA VAL A 431 5.62 7.74 6.24
C VAL A 431 4.98 8.69 7.26
N LEU A 432 3.77 8.38 7.73
CA LEU A 432 3.12 9.21 8.76
C LEU A 432 3.83 9.11 10.11
N VAL A 433 4.29 7.93 10.50
CA VAL A 433 5.07 7.72 11.73
C VAL A 433 6.36 8.54 11.67
N ILE A 434 7.13 8.47 10.57
CA ILE A 434 8.38 9.25 10.47
C ILE A 434 8.13 10.76 10.46
N ALA A 435 7.09 11.21 9.77
CA ALA A 435 6.74 12.62 9.73
C ALA A 435 6.28 13.12 11.10
N SER A 436 5.59 12.28 11.87
CA SER A 436 5.15 12.63 13.22
C SER A 436 6.35 12.88 14.15
N TYR A 437 7.38 12.02 14.11
CA TYR A 437 8.59 12.18 14.91
C TYR A 437 9.30 13.50 14.60
N TYR A 438 9.66 13.73 13.33
CA TYR A 438 10.41 14.95 12.97
C TYR A 438 9.60 16.23 13.20
N ARG A 439 8.28 16.19 13.02
CA ARG A 439 7.42 17.34 13.35
C ARG A 439 7.44 17.65 14.84
N MET A 440 7.40 16.63 15.70
CA MET A 440 7.50 16.83 17.16
C MET A 440 8.90 17.29 17.57
N LYS A 441 9.95 16.76 16.94
CA LYS A 441 11.35 17.09 17.24
C LYS A 441 11.72 18.52 16.86
N TYR A 442 11.34 18.98 15.66
CA TYR A 442 11.83 20.26 15.13
C TYR A 442 10.89 21.44 15.28
N GLN A 443 9.61 21.21 15.60
CA GLN A 443 8.57 22.24 15.71
C GLN A 443 8.36 23.06 14.41
N PRO A 444 7.17 23.67 14.19
CA PRO A 444 6.82 24.25 12.88
C PRO A 444 7.41 25.65 12.56
N GLU A 445 8.45 26.12 13.27
CA GLU A 445 9.18 27.35 12.94
C GLU A 445 10.10 27.19 11.72
N ARG A 446 10.67 28.31 11.22
CA ARG A 446 11.39 28.36 9.93
C ARG A 446 12.55 27.35 9.85
N ASP A 447 13.40 27.31 10.86
CA ASP A 447 14.55 26.39 10.90
C ASP A 447 14.09 24.93 11.01
N GLY A 448 12.96 24.69 11.69
CA GLY A 448 12.37 23.36 11.82
C GLY A 448 11.83 22.79 10.51
N LYS A 449 11.38 23.63 9.57
CA LYS A 449 10.93 23.19 8.24
C LYS A 449 12.06 22.66 7.37
N GLU A 450 13.20 23.33 7.36
CA GLU A 450 14.36 22.91 6.57
C GLU A 450 14.96 21.60 7.13
N LEU A 451 15.00 21.47 8.46
CA LEU A 451 15.41 20.23 9.14
C LEU A 451 14.42 19.08 8.89
N PHE A 452 13.12 19.35 8.95
CA PHE A 452 12.09 18.36 8.62
C PHE A 452 12.22 17.89 7.17
N GLU A 453 12.31 18.81 6.21
CA GLU A 453 12.38 18.47 4.78
C GLU A 453 13.60 17.61 4.47
N SER A 454 14.77 18.02 4.95
CA SER A 454 16.02 17.31 4.70
C SER A 454 16.04 15.92 5.34
N SER A 455 15.54 15.79 6.57
CA SER A 455 15.51 14.53 7.31
C SER A 455 14.48 13.55 6.74
N VAL A 456 13.26 14.01 6.47
CA VAL A 456 12.21 13.20 5.83
C VAL A 456 12.64 12.77 4.44
N ARG A 457 13.25 13.64 3.63
CA ARG A 457 13.77 13.28 2.30
C ARG A 457 14.78 12.14 2.38
N GLY A 458 15.76 12.24 3.30
CA GLY A 458 16.78 11.23 3.50
C GLY A 458 16.17 9.88 3.87
N LEU A 459 15.28 9.88 4.86
CA LEU A 459 14.67 8.66 5.36
C LEU A 459 13.69 8.04 4.36
N LEU A 460 12.86 8.83 3.67
CA LEU A 460 11.98 8.36 2.60
C LEU A 460 12.76 7.60 1.54
N LYS A 461 13.84 8.22 1.04
CA LYS A 461 14.69 7.62 0.02
C LYS A 461 15.27 6.30 0.51
N GLU A 462 15.83 6.27 1.71
CA GLU A 462 16.44 5.06 2.26
C GLU A 462 15.40 3.95 2.50
N GLY A 463 14.30 4.27 3.18
CA GLY A 463 13.27 3.30 3.55
C GLY A 463 12.51 2.72 2.35
N PHE A 464 12.16 3.53 1.36
CA PHE A 464 11.47 3.03 0.16
C PHE A 464 12.39 2.13 -0.67
N ASN A 465 13.67 2.51 -0.83
CA ASN A 465 14.65 1.68 -1.52
C ASN A 465 14.93 0.39 -0.76
N LEU A 466 15.01 0.45 0.57
CA LEU A 466 15.18 -0.72 1.42
C LEU A 466 13.99 -1.69 1.23
N TYR A 467 12.76 -1.19 1.36
CA TYR A 467 11.55 -1.99 1.18
C TYR A 467 11.53 -2.67 -0.19
N TYR A 468 11.71 -1.88 -1.25
CA TYR A 468 11.74 -2.37 -2.62
C TYR A 468 12.84 -3.43 -2.82
N SER A 469 14.05 -3.20 -2.31
CA SER A 469 15.16 -4.12 -2.51
C SER A 469 14.95 -5.48 -1.82
N ILE A 470 14.34 -5.48 -0.64
CA ILE A 470 14.02 -6.68 0.12
C ILE A 470 12.88 -7.44 -0.55
N PHE A 471 11.81 -6.73 -0.89
CA PHE A 471 10.63 -7.35 -1.49
C PHE A 471 10.96 -7.92 -2.88
N ALA A 472 11.56 -7.12 -3.75
CA ALA A 472 11.88 -7.50 -5.13
C ALA A 472 13.12 -8.40 -5.22
N GLY A 473 14.03 -8.35 -4.23
CA GLY A 473 15.27 -9.11 -4.21
C GLY A 473 16.38 -8.53 -5.11
N ASN A 474 16.36 -7.23 -5.43
CA ASN A 474 17.32 -6.54 -6.30
C ASN A 474 17.72 -5.14 -5.76
N PRO A 475 19.02 -4.79 -5.67
CA PRO A 475 19.48 -3.48 -5.19
C PRO A 475 19.08 -2.26 -6.06
N SER A 476 19.01 -1.11 -5.41
CA SER A 476 18.03 -0.04 -5.60
C SER A 476 18.39 1.14 -6.53
N SER A 477 18.57 0.91 -7.84
CA SER A 477 18.77 2.04 -8.78
C SER A 477 17.56 2.40 -9.65
N GLU A 478 16.56 1.52 -9.72
CA GLU A 478 15.38 1.71 -10.58
C GLU A 478 14.32 2.58 -9.91
N LEU A 479 14.05 2.34 -8.61
CA LEU A 479 13.06 3.08 -7.87
C LEU A 479 13.40 4.57 -7.83
N ASP A 480 14.65 4.91 -7.49
CA ASP A 480 15.15 6.29 -7.46
C ASP A 480 14.94 7.06 -8.76
N ARG A 481 15.00 6.40 -9.93
CA ARG A 481 14.78 7.07 -11.24
C ARG A 481 13.33 7.49 -11.44
N CYS A 482 12.40 6.84 -10.76
CA CYS A 482 10.97 7.15 -10.84
C CYS A 482 10.54 8.20 -9.80
N MET A 483 11.37 8.43 -8.78
CA MET A 483 11.01 9.20 -7.59
C MET A 483 11.55 10.63 -7.65
N GLY A 484 10.71 11.58 -7.27
CA GLY A 484 11.11 12.98 -7.08
C GLY A 484 11.17 13.30 -5.60
N TRP A 485 12.14 12.72 -4.87
CA TRP A 485 12.22 12.76 -3.41
C TRP A 485 12.20 14.19 -2.85
N GLU A 486 12.86 15.13 -3.53
CA GLU A 486 12.83 16.56 -3.18
C GLU A 486 11.41 17.11 -3.24
N LYS A 487 10.66 16.77 -4.28
CA LYS A 487 9.28 17.24 -4.43
C LYS A 487 8.34 16.58 -3.41
N VAL A 488 8.54 15.29 -3.13
CA VAL A 488 7.78 14.58 -2.08
C VAL A 488 8.00 15.22 -0.72
N ALA A 489 9.27 15.42 -0.34
CA ALA A 489 9.62 16.04 0.93
C ALA A 489 9.12 17.49 1.02
N GLY A 490 9.27 18.29 -0.04
CA GLY A 490 8.77 19.67 -0.07
C GLY A 490 7.25 19.76 0.10
N GLU A 491 6.47 18.91 -0.59
CA GLU A 491 5.02 18.85 -0.39
C GLU A 491 4.66 18.36 1.03
N MET A 492 5.40 17.39 1.58
CA MET A 492 5.23 16.99 2.98
C MET A 492 5.49 18.14 3.93
N THR A 493 6.57 18.91 3.76
CA THR A 493 6.86 20.10 4.57
C THR A 493 5.71 21.11 4.51
N ASP A 494 5.19 21.41 3.32
CA ASP A 494 4.11 22.38 3.10
C ASP A 494 2.81 22.02 3.84
N TYR A 495 2.51 20.72 3.97
CA TYR A 495 1.25 20.24 4.53
C TYR A 495 1.36 19.68 5.95
N MET A 496 2.48 19.07 6.32
CA MET A 496 2.67 18.43 7.63
C MET A 496 3.33 19.37 8.65
N MET A 497 4.17 20.32 8.21
CA MET A 497 4.73 21.37 9.07
C MET A 497 3.84 22.61 9.15
N THR A 498 2.55 22.46 8.83
CA THR A 498 1.57 23.53 9.01
C THR A 498 0.30 23.01 9.67
N ASP A 499 -0.36 23.90 10.40
CA ASP A 499 -1.64 23.66 11.05
C ASP A 499 -2.81 24.17 10.20
N ARG A 500 -2.62 24.12 8.87
CA ARG A 500 -3.50 24.75 7.88
C ARG A 500 -4.95 24.25 7.98
N TRP A 501 -5.16 23.00 8.38
CA TRP A 501 -6.48 22.39 8.53
C TRP A 501 -6.63 21.79 9.92
N LYS A 502 -7.37 22.47 10.80
CA LYS A 502 -7.68 22.01 12.17
C LYS A 502 -9.17 22.17 12.44
N HIS A 503 -9.97 21.15 12.15
CA HIS A 503 -11.42 21.24 12.33
C HIS A 503 -11.83 21.16 13.81
N ASP A 504 -11.08 20.44 14.65
CA ASP A 504 -11.31 20.38 16.11
C ASP A 504 -10.44 21.38 16.90
N LYS A 505 -9.73 22.28 16.21
CA LYS A 505 -8.75 23.25 16.74
C LYS A 505 -7.54 22.65 17.46
N ILE A 506 -7.47 21.33 17.65
CA ILE A 506 -6.45 20.64 18.45
C ILE A 506 -5.53 19.84 17.52
N ASN A 507 -6.09 18.99 16.67
CA ASN A 507 -5.36 18.07 15.83
C ASN A 507 -5.41 18.51 14.36
N PRO A 508 -4.26 18.56 13.67
CA PRO A 508 -4.23 18.87 12.25
C PRO A 508 -4.73 17.69 11.39
N ASP A 509 -5.44 18.01 10.32
CA ASP A 509 -5.83 17.10 9.25
C ASP A 509 -4.87 17.23 8.05
N LEU A 510 -4.80 16.20 7.20
CA LEU A 510 -4.17 16.30 5.88
C LEU A 510 -5.26 16.37 4.81
N GLY A 511 -5.61 17.60 4.44
CA GLY A 511 -6.66 17.92 3.48
C GLY A 511 -7.79 18.75 4.10
N ARG A 512 -8.57 19.42 3.25
CA ARG A 512 -9.78 20.17 3.66
C ARG A 512 -10.92 19.19 3.97
N TYR A 513 -11.94 19.64 4.71
CA TYR A 513 -13.19 18.89 4.86
C TYR A 513 -13.77 18.53 3.49
N ASN A 514 -14.15 17.26 3.30
CA ASN A 514 -14.57 16.66 2.02
C ASN A 514 -13.57 16.87 0.86
N GLY A 515 -12.32 17.18 1.19
CA GLY A 515 -11.23 17.37 0.25
C GLY A 515 -10.41 16.09 0.05
N LYS A 516 -9.48 16.17 -0.91
CA LYS A 516 -8.52 15.11 -1.19
C LYS A 516 -7.32 15.18 -0.25
N PHE A 517 -6.61 14.07 -0.14
CA PHE A 517 -5.26 14.06 0.38
C PHE A 517 -4.38 15.00 -0.47
N PRO A 518 -3.58 15.89 0.15
CA PRO A 518 -2.97 17.02 -0.55
C PRO A 518 -1.57 16.73 -1.14
N ILE A 519 -0.94 15.61 -0.78
CA ILE A 519 0.44 15.27 -1.16
C ILE A 519 0.41 14.23 -2.28
N ASP A 520 0.14 14.67 -3.51
CA ASP A 520 0.01 13.78 -4.67
C ASP A 520 1.31 13.02 -4.97
N THR A 521 2.45 13.67 -4.78
CA THR A 521 3.74 13.05 -5.05
C THR A 521 4.04 11.87 -4.11
N LEU A 522 3.53 11.90 -2.88
CA LEU A 522 3.60 10.76 -1.97
C LEU A 522 2.70 9.63 -2.45
N VAL A 523 1.47 9.93 -2.86
CA VAL A 523 0.55 8.94 -3.44
C VAL A 523 1.25 8.23 -4.60
N ARG A 524 1.81 8.99 -5.54
CA ARG A 524 2.61 8.47 -6.66
C ARG A 524 3.72 7.54 -6.19
N ALA A 525 4.50 7.94 -5.18
CA ALA A 525 5.60 7.14 -4.67
C ALA A 525 5.12 5.79 -4.15
N LEU A 526 4.02 5.75 -3.39
CA LEU A 526 3.44 4.51 -2.87
C LEU A 526 3.04 3.55 -4.01
N TYR A 527 2.29 4.05 -4.99
CA TYR A 527 1.87 3.26 -6.14
C TYR A 527 3.06 2.71 -6.94
N ILE A 528 4.06 3.55 -7.22
CA ILE A 528 5.26 3.14 -7.97
C ILE A 528 5.99 2.04 -7.23
N THR A 529 6.24 2.22 -5.92
CA THR A 529 6.96 1.23 -5.11
C THR A 529 6.22 -0.10 -5.08
N ALA A 530 4.92 -0.11 -4.74
CA ALA A 530 4.14 -1.34 -4.70
C ALA A 530 4.13 -2.06 -6.05
N THR A 531 3.93 -1.32 -7.14
CA THR A 531 3.90 -1.88 -8.50
C THR A 531 5.25 -2.47 -8.90
N LEU A 532 6.34 -1.70 -8.74
CA LEU A 532 7.69 -2.16 -9.08
C LEU A 532 8.13 -3.36 -8.24
N SER A 533 7.82 -3.34 -6.95
CA SER A 533 8.10 -4.45 -6.03
C SER A 533 7.48 -5.75 -6.53
N ILE A 534 6.17 -5.73 -6.84
CA ILE A 534 5.44 -6.92 -7.29
C ILE A 534 5.93 -7.37 -8.68
N LEU A 535 6.09 -6.43 -9.61
CA LEU A 535 6.53 -6.71 -10.97
C LEU A 535 7.90 -7.38 -10.99
N ASN A 536 8.89 -6.80 -10.31
CA ASN A 536 10.25 -7.31 -10.35
C ASN A 536 10.38 -8.64 -9.60
N ARG A 537 9.64 -8.84 -8.50
CA ARG A 537 9.57 -10.14 -7.84
C ARG A 537 9.03 -11.22 -8.78
N ALA A 538 7.98 -10.92 -9.54
CA ALA A 538 7.40 -11.87 -10.49
C ALA A 538 8.34 -12.21 -11.66
N ILE A 539 9.14 -11.24 -12.13
CA ILE A 539 10.12 -11.44 -13.20
C ILE A 539 11.30 -12.30 -12.73
N ILE A 540 11.77 -12.07 -11.50
CA ILE A 540 12.94 -12.77 -10.93
C ILE A 540 12.58 -14.21 -10.50
N GLY A 541 11.28 -14.48 -10.28
CA GLY A 541 10.77 -15.77 -9.79
C GLY A 541 10.85 -15.89 -8.26
N PRO A 542 10.05 -16.77 -7.63
CA PRO A 542 10.09 -16.96 -6.19
C PRO A 542 11.46 -17.48 -5.76
N LYS A 543 12.12 -16.78 -4.82
CA LYS A 543 13.40 -17.18 -4.24
C LYS A 543 13.27 -18.16 -3.05
N ILE A 544 12.08 -18.67 -2.76
CA ILE A 544 11.84 -19.39 -1.51
C ILE A 544 11.11 -20.69 -1.81
N SER A 545 11.79 -21.81 -1.55
CA SER A 545 11.20 -23.14 -1.49
C SER A 545 10.08 -23.13 -0.44
N PRO A 546 8.93 -23.80 -0.68
CA PRO A 546 7.93 -23.97 0.36
C PRO A 546 8.60 -24.59 1.59
N VAL A 547 8.46 -23.92 2.74
CA VAL A 547 8.80 -24.51 4.03
C VAL A 547 7.83 -25.68 4.18
N GLU A 548 8.36 -26.91 4.16
CA GLU A 548 7.57 -28.11 4.41
C GLU A 548 6.88 -27.99 5.77
N GLU A 549 5.56 -28.22 5.80
CA GLU A 549 4.69 -28.17 6.98
C GLU A 549 5.08 -29.14 8.10
#